data_AF-A0A7K0SZU6-F1
#
_entry.id   AF-A0A7K0SZU6-F1
#
_cell.length_a   1.000
_cell.length_b   1.000
_cell.length_c   1.000
_cell.angle_alpha   90.00
_cell.angle_beta   90.00
_cell.angle_gamma   90.00
#
_symmetry.space_group_name_H-M   'P 1'
#
loop_
_entity.id
_entity.type
_entity.pdbx_description
1 polymer ?
#
loop_
_entity_poly.entity_id
_entity_poly.type
_entity_poly.pdbx_seq_one_letter_code
_entity_poly.pdbx_strand_id
1 'polypeptide(L)'
;MASIARSFEELYGRKPEVIAEAPGRVNLIGEHIDYSEGFVLPFAIADRAYAAIAARSDGLVRIASHQRKEKIFSIDISDVKPGSKGDWEKYVLGVLWSLG
;
A
#
# COMPACT_ATOMS: atom_id res chain seq x y z
N MET A 1 -14.15 0.35 -7.41
CA MET A 1 -14.00 -1.06 -6.95
C MET A 1 -13.98 -2.08 -8.10
N ALA A 2 -14.96 -2.09 -9.01
CA ALA A 2 -14.97 -3.07 -10.11
C ALA A 2 -13.71 -3.03 -11.01
N SER A 3 -13.13 -1.85 -11.26
CA SER A 3 -11.93 -1.75 -12.10
C SER A 3 -10.66 -2.28 -11.43
N ILE A 4 -10.46 -2.07 -10.12
CA ILE A 4 -9.24 -2.55 -9.44
C ILE A 4 -9.25 -4.07 -9.27
N ALA A 5 -10.42 -4.67 -9.00
CA ALA A 5 -10.58 -6.12 -8.95
C ALA A 5 -10.24 -6.77 -10.30
N ARG A 6 -10.76 -6.20 -11.39
CA ARG A 6 -10.47 -6.65 -12.75
C ARG A 6 -9.00 -6.50 -13.10
N SER A 7 -8.39 -5.35 -12.84
CA SER A 7 -6.95 -5.15 -13.10
C SER A 7 -6.07 -6.10 -12.29
N PHE A 8 -6.45 -6.41 -11.05
CA PHE A 8 -5.74 -7.41 -10.24
C PHE A 8 -5.82 -8.79 -10.89
N GLU A 9 -7.01 -9.20 -11.34
CA GLU A 9 -7.20 -10.48 -12.02
C GLU A 9 -6.43 -10.54 -13.35
N GLU A 10 -6.40 -9.45 -14.13
CA GLU A 10 -5.61 -9.34 -15.36
C GLU A 10 -4.09 -9.44 -15.11
N LEU A 11 -3.58 -8.85 -14.02
CA LEU A 11 -2.14 -8.85 -13.70
C LEU A 11 -1.65 -10.14 -13.04
N TYR A 12 -2.48 -10.77 -12.21
CA TYR A 12 -2.07 -11.88 -11.34
C TYR A 12 -2.76 -13.20 -11.66
N GLY A 13 -3.73 -13.22 -12.58
CA GLY A 13 -4.42 -14.43 -13.04
C GLY A 13 -5.38 -15.05 -12.02
N ARG A 14 -5.71 -14.32 -10.95
CA ARG A 14 -6.68 -14.74 -9.92
C ARG A 14 -7.38 -13.54 -9.31
N LYS A 15 -8.56 -13.76 -8.73
CA LYS A 15 -9.32 -12.71 -8.03
C LYS A 15 -8.63 -12.29 -6.73
N PRO A 16 -8.73 -11.01 -6.31
CA PRO A 16 -8.30 -10.59 -4.99
C PRO A 16 -9.19 -11.22 -3.91
N GLU A 17 -8.62 -11.46 -2.73
CA GLU A 17 -9.34 -11.94 -1.54
C GLU A 17 -9.94 -10.79 -0.76
N VAL A 18 -9.23 -9.65 -0.72
CA VAL A 18 -9.65 -8.42 -0.04
C VAL A 18 -9.42 -7.21 -0.95
N ILE A 19 -10.35 -6.27 -0.91
CA ILE A 19 -10.15 -4.91 -1.43
C ILE A 19 -10.27 -3.96 -0.24
N ALA A 20 -9.17 -3.29 0.08
CA ALA A 20 -9.11 -2.28 1.14
C ALA A 20 -8.97 -0.89 0.52
N GLU A 21 -9.36 0.13 1.27
CA GLU A 21 -9.15 1.53 0.91
C GLU A 21 -8.69 2.38 2.09
N ALA A 22 -7.96 3.44 1.80
CA ALA A 22 -7.56 4.46 2.78
C ALA A 22 -7.75 5.87 2.20
N PRO A 23 -8.32 6.82 2.97
CA PRO A 23 -8.42 8.21 2.56
C PRO A 23 -7.07 8.93 2.55
N GLY A 24 -6.92 9.89 1.63
CA GLY A 24 -6.01 10.99 1.84
C GLY A 24 -6.48 11.89 3.00
N ARG A 25 -5.61 12.78 3.47
CA ARG A 25 -5.96 13.72 4.55
C ARG A 25 -5.41 15.10 4.28
N VAL A 26 -6.16 16.12 4.70
CA VAL A 26 -5.69 17.50 4.82
C VAL A 26 -5.76 17.88 6.29
N ASN A 27 -4.80 18.68 6.72
CA ASN A 27 -4.81 19.22 8.07
C ASN A 27 -5.37 20.64 8.03
N LEU A 28 -6.36 20.93 8.88
CA LEU A 28 -7.01 22.24 8.92
C LEU A 28 -6.17 23.25 9.70
N ILE A 29 -5.58 22.80 10.82
CA ILE A 29 -4.71 23.60 11.69
C ILE A 29 -3.81 22.69 12.53
N GLY A 30 -2.67 23.22 12.98
CA GLY A 30 -1.67 22.50 13.77
C GLY A 30 -0.55 21.90 12.91
N GLU A 31 -0.04 22.65 11.93
CA GLU A 31 1.14 22.23 11.18
C GLU A 31 2.40 22.26 12.06
N HIS A 32 3.32 21.31 11.84
CA HIS A 32 4.64 21.26 12.48
C HIS A 32 4.65 21.13 14.01
N ILE A 33 3.54 20.74 14.63
CA ILE A 33 3.45 20.55 16.09
C ILE A 33 3.09 19.12 16.50
N ASP A 34 2.76 18.26 15.54
CA ASP A 34 2.45 16.84 15.76
C ASP A 34 3.63 16.07 16.37
N TYR A 35 4.85 16.29 15.85
CA TYR A 35 6.07 15.71 16.41
C TYR A 35 6.54 16.36 17.72
N SER A 36 5.85 17.41 18.18
CA SER A 36 6.12 18.10 19.45
C SER A 36 5.00 17.86 20.48
N GLU A 37 4.22 16.80 20.31
CA GLU A 37 3.10 16.42 21.19
C GLU A 37 1.96 17.48 21.22
N GLY A 38 1.86 18.32 20.20
CA GLY A 38 0.79 19.30 20.03
C GLY A 38 -0.50 18.71 19.45
N PHE A 39 -1.61 19.43 19.65
CA PHE A 39 -2.89 19.05 19.06
C PHE A 39 -2.98 19.46 17.59
N VAL A 40 -3.53 18.58 16.76
CA VAL A 40 -3.77 18.82 15.33
C VAL A 40 -5.22 18.53 14.97
N LEU A 41 -5.73 19.15 13.90
CA LEU A 41 -7.10 18.94 13.43
C LEU A 41 -7.14 18.51 11.96
N PRO A 42 -6.82 17.25 11.66
CA PRO A 42 -6.93 16.70 10.32
C PRO A 42 -8.33 16.19 10.02
N PHE A 43 -8.63 16.09 8.73
CA PHE A 43 -9.82 15.41 8.24
C PHE A 43 -9.51 14.62 6.97
N ALA A 44 -10.27 13.53 6.78
CA ALA A 44 -10.18 12.71 5.59
C ALA A 44 -10.81 13.44 4.39
N ILE A 45 -10.15 13.40 3.24
CA ILE A 45 -10.69 13.93 1.98
C ILE A 45 -11.41 12.85 1.18
N ALA A 46 -12.03 13.26 0.07
CA ALA A 46 -12.73 12.35 -0.83
C ALA A 46 -11.77 11.39 -1.56
N ASP A 47 -10.56 11.82 -1.88
CA ASP A 47 -9.56 10.99 -2.57
C ASP A 47 -9.14 9.76 -1.76
N ARG A 48 -9.05 8.62 -2.45
CA ARG A 48 -8.78 7.30 -1.86
C ARG A 48 -7.64 6.59 -2.58
N ALA A 49 -6.81 5.89 -1.82
CA ALA A 49 -5.98 4.82 -2.32
C ALA A 49 -6.69 3.48 -2.11
N TYR A 50 -6.72 2.63 -3.12
CA TYR A 50 -7.29 1.28 -3.05
C TYR A 50 -6.19 0.24 -3.19
N ALA A 51 -6.30 -0.87 -2.45
CA ALA A 51 -5.42 -2.02 -2.55
C ALA A 51 -6.25 -3.29 -2.73
N ALA A 52 -6.04 -4.01 -3.84
CA ALA A 52 -6.55 -5.35 -4.05
C ALA A 52 -5.47 -6.36 -3.65
N ILE A 53 -5.79 -7.28 -2.75
CA ILE A 53 -4.81 -8.13 -2.04
C ILE A 53 -5.31 -9.58 -2.06
N ALA A 54 -4.39 -10.52 -2.29
CA ALA A 54 -4.63 -11.95 -2.08
C ALA A 54 -3.38 -12.59 -1.48
N ALA A 55 -3.56 -13.47 -0.50
CA ALA A 55 -2.47 -14.21 0.09
C ALA A 55 -1.85 -15.20 -0.92
N ARG A 56 -0.55 -15.45 -0.76
CA ARG A 56 0.20 -16.47 -1.50
C ARG A 56 0.91 -17.39 -0.52
N SER A 57 1.14 -18.63 -0.95
CA SER A 57 1.80 -19.67 -0.15
C SER A 57 3.25 -19.93 -0.55
N ASP A 58 3.77 -19.24 -1.58
CA ASP A 58 5.10 -19.47 -2.17
C ASP A 58 6.19 -18.54 -1.62
N GLY A 59 5.88 -17.77 -0.56
CA GLY A 59 6.82 -16.83 0.05
C GLY A 59 7.10 -15.58 -0.77
N LEU A 60 6.50 -15.40 -1.95
CA LEU A 60 6.74 -14.23 -2.79
C LEU A 60 5.74 -13.11 -2.52
N VAL A 61 6.27 -11.89 -2.37
CA VAL A 61 5.50 -10.65 -2.34
C VAL A 61 5.59 -10.01 -3.72
N ARG A 62 4.44 -9.81 -4.38
CA ARG A 62 4.34 -9.15 -5.70
C ARG A 62 3.48 -7.89 -5.60
N ILE A 63 4.03 -6.76 -6.01
CA ILE A 63 3.41 -5.44 -5.84
C ILE A 63 3.37 -4.72 -7.20
N ALA A 64 2.24 -4.07 -7.51
CA ALA A 64 2.06 -3.23 -8.69
C ALA A 64 1.18 -2.03 -8.36
N SER A 65 1.27 -0.97 -9.16
CA SER A 65 0.43 0.22 -9.05
C SER A 65 0.00 0.70 -10.44
N HIS A 66 -1.27 1.08 -10.60
CA HIS A 66 -1.78 1.69 -11.83
C HIS A 66 -1.06 2.98 -12.23
N GLN A 67 -0.49 3.70 -11.26
CA GLN A 67 0.28 4.92 -11.49
C GLN A 67 1.70 4.62 -12.01
N ARG A 68 2.15 3.37 -11.93
CA ARG A 68 3.47 2.89 -12.36
C ARG A 68 3.27 1.75 -13.37
N LYS A 69 2.93 2.13 -14.61
CA LYS A 69 2.64 1.16 -15.68
C LYS A 69 3.79 0.15 -15.83
N GLU A 70 3.41 -1.13 -15.97
CA GLU A 70 4.25 -2.25 -16.40
C GLU A 70 5.40 -2.69 -15.48
N LYS A 71 5.41 -2.30 -14.21
CA LYS A 71 6.34 -2.86 -13.21
C LYS A 71 5.61 -3.64 -12.14
N ILE A 72 5.71 -4.97 -12.21
CA ILE A 72 5.45 -5.83 -11.05
C ILE A 72 6.77 -5.99 -10.32
N PHE A 73 6.86 -5.37 -9.14
CA PHE A 73 7.95 -5.63 -8.22
C PHE A 73 7.75 -6.97 -7.53
N SER A 74 8.84 -7.71 -7.31
CA SER A 74 8.81 -9.01 -6.62
C SER A 74 9.97 -9.13 -5.66
N ILE A 75 9.71 -9.65 -4.47
CA ILE A 75 10.72 -9.98 -3.45
C ILE A 75 10.27 -11.22 -2.68
N ASP A 76 11.22 -11.99 -2.15
CA ASP A 76 10.94 -13.02 -1.16
C ASP A 76 10.57 -12.36 0.18
N ILE A 77 9.54 -12.87 0.87
CA ILE A 77 9.08 -12.31 2.13
C ILE A 77 10.16 -12.38 3.21
N SER A 78 11.06 -13.36 3.15
CA SER A 78 12.19 -13.50 4.07
C SER A 78 13.27 -12.42 3.88
N ASP A 79 13.31 -11.77 2.72
CA ASP A 79 14.22 -10.68 2.39
C ASP A 79 13.65 -9.29 2.75
N VAL A 80 12.45 -9.23 3.33
CA VAL A 80 11.79 -7.97 3.71
C VAL A 80 12.32 -7.46 5.05
N LYS A 81 13.02 -6.33 5.00
CA LYS A 81 13.70 -5.68 6.13
C LYS A 81 13.94 -4.19 5.85
N PRO A 82 14.31 -3.38 6.85
CA PRO A 82 14.73 -2.01 6.62
C PRO A 82 15.87 -1.95 5.59
N GLY A 83 15.68 -1.16 4.53
CA GLY A 83 16.63 -1.05 3.43
C GLY A 83 16.47 -2.10 2.31
N SER A 84 15.41 -2.93 2.32
CA SER A 84 15.10 -3.82 1.19
C SER A 84 14.98 -3.07 -0.15
N LYS A 85 15.19 -3.81 -1.25
CA LYS A 85 15.02 -3.31 -2.62
C LYS A 85 13.60 -2.78 -2.84
N GLY A 86 13.44 -1.94 -3.85
CA GLY A 86 12.16 -1.30 -4.20
C GLY A 86 12.24 0.21 -4.06
N ASP A 87 11.34 0.89 -4.75
CA ASP A 87 11.25 2.34 -4.76
C ASP A 87 10.10 2.75 -3.83
N TRP A 88 8.89 2.86 -4.38
CA TRP A 88 7.68 3.15 -3.59
C TRP A 88 7.14 1.89 -2.91
N GLU A 89 7.49 0.70 -3.39
CA GLU A 89 7.03 -0.57 -2.82
C GLU A 89 7.44 -0.71 -1.35
N LYS A 90 8.47 0.02 -0.93
CA LYS A 90 8.90 0.16 0.47
C LYS A 90 7.77 0.57 1.41
N TYR A 91 6.76 1.32 0.96
CA TYR A 91 5.58 1.63 1.79
C TYR A 91 4.79 0.38 2.16
N VAL A 92 4.62 -0.56 1.21
CA VAL A 92 3.93 -1.83 1.44
C VAL A 92 4.84 -2.77 2.23
N LEU A 93 6.11 -2.88 1.84
CA LEU A 93 7.09 -3.75 2.51
C LEU A 93 7.30 -3.36 3.97
N GLY A 94 7.28 -2.06 4.30
CA GLY A 94 7.39 -1.58 5.68
C GLY A 94 6.21 -2.04 6.55
N VAL A 95 4.99 -2.06 6.01
CA VAL A 95 3.82 -2.58 6.73
C VAL A 95 3.98 -4.08 6.98
N LEU A 96 4.36 -4.85 5.96
CA LEU A 96 4.60 -6.29 6.10
C LEU A 96 5.67 -6.56 7.18
N TRP A 97 6.81 -5.88 7.10
CA TRP A 97 7.88 -5.99 8.10
C TRP A 97 7.43 -5.63 9.52
N SER A 98 6.60 -4.59 9.67
CA SER A 98 6.16 -4.13 10.99
C SER A 98 5.19 -5.09 11.69
N LEU A 99 4.50 -5.94 10.93
CA LEU A 99 3.48 -6.85 11.44
C LEU A 99 4.01 -8.26 11.76
N GLY A 100 5.19 -8.63 11.26
CA GLY A 100 5.83 -9.93 11.48
C GLY A 100 5.64 -10.88 10.29
#